data_AF-A0A1H1C6W1-F1
#
_entry.id   AF-A0A1H1C6W1-F1
#
_cell.length_a   1.000
_cell.length_b   1.000
_cell.length_c   1.000
_cell.angle_alpha   90.00
_cell.angle_beta   90.00
_cell.angle_gamma   90.00
#
_symmetry.space_group_name_H-M   'P 1'
#
loop_
_entity.id
_entity.type
_entity.pdbx_description
1 polymer ?
#
loop_
_entity_poly.entity_id
_entity_poly.type
_entity_poly.pdbx_seq_one_letter_code
_entity_poly.pdbx_strand_id
1 'polypeptide(L)'
;MTAAQQANDGRRVAVTKRDITLDTEWCEDRFIPADEVPFENEFTVYTIESGWHTVTVPCSAEEEARWRAAADRFLDALSDAYARLLQAHGVRRVYVDLRAGRRGCRRPRRLPPFPGRRRWFAARSRRAQQEFLARARAVREEYEPVRTEIERRIQAEQAEQEARARENAERYRREQERRREEERRRRERTLRDTRRQRVWAYAELPGDGDDIVYVYRHDRPPAREIPPGAQRTEGPLNVAELEAALRALDERRRRRIVWDPEACAEVERICAARKVHLDFDDWWEAVASGEWRTQWRRGRRRRSKTLYVTTHHSAPDVYWPDLFAVTTVFGPDGVIGTDHGGGDYGGGDYGGGDYGGSDGGAGGYSDGGASSYGGSDGGASSYGGSDGGASGYGGYSFGGSF
;
A
#
# COMPACT_ATOMS: atom_id res chain seq x y z
N MET A 1 -12.42 -14.58 -36.29
CA MET A 1 -13.19 -14.35 -35.06
C MET A 1 -14.58 -14.90 -35.30
N THR A 2 -14.83 -16.12 -34.86
CA THR A 2 -16.05 -16.87 -35.13
C THR A 2 -17.14 -16.50 -34.12
N ALA A 3 -18.40 -16.50 -34.57
CA ALA A 3 -19.60 -16.12 -33.80
C ALA A 3 -19.78 -16.87 -32.46
N ALA A 4 -19.03 -17.95 -32.21
CA ALA A 4 -18.95 -18.62 -30.91
C ALA A 4 -18.26 -17.78 -29.81
N GLN A 5 -17.45 -16.78 -30.16
CA GLN A 5 -16.85 -15.84 -29.20
C GLN A 5 -17.82 -14.73 -28.75
N GLN A 6 -18.92 -14.50 -29.48
CA GLN A 6 -19.90 -13.45 -29.16
C GLN A 6 -21.00 -13.90 -28.19
N ALA A 7 -21.10 -15.20 -27.86
CA ALA A 7 -22.05 -15.72 -26.86
C ALA A 7 -21.45 -15.77 -25.43
N ASN A 8 -20.22 -15.31 -25.22
CA ASN A 8 -19.56 -15.20 -23.91
C ASN A 8 -19.94 -13.89 -23.21
N ASP A 9 -21.24 -13.74 -23.02
CA ASP A 9 -21.91 -12.51 -22.63
C ASP A 9 -21.52 -12.09 -21.20
N GLY A 10 -20.53 -11.18 -21.10
CA GLY A 10 -20.24 -10.32 -19.94
C GLY A 10 -19.95 -10.96 -18.58
N ARG A 11 -20.03 -12.28 -18.45
CA ARG A 11 -19.96 -12.95 -17.16
C ARG A 11 -18.51 -13.02 -16.69
N ARG A 12 -18.30 -12.47 -15.51
CA ARG A 12 -17.01 -12.47 -14.84
C ARG A 12 -17.13 -13.20 -13.52
N VAL A 13 -16.15 -14.04 -13.23
CA VAL A 13 -16.14 -14.87 -12.05
C VAL A 13 -14.94 -14.52 -11.18
N ALA A 14 -15.15 -14.45 -9.87
CA ALA A 14 -14.10 -14.27 -8.89
C ALA A 14 -13.42 -15.62 -8.64
N VAL A 15 -12.13 -15.69 -8.92
CA VAL A 15 -11.32 -16.88 -8.69
C VAL A 15 -10.30 -16.57 -7.59
N THR A 16 -10.25 -17.43 -6.58
CA THR A 16 -9.34 -17.34 -5.43
C THR A 16 -8.33 -18.48 -5.49
N LYS A 17 -7.04 -18.15 -5.46
CA LYS A 17 -5.97 -19.13 -5.25
C LYS A 17 -5.96 -19.56 -3.78
N ARG A 18 -6.07 -20.84 -3.51
CA ARG A 18 -5.93 -21.44 -2.17
C ARG A 18 -4.72 -22.37 -2.18
N ASP A 19 -3.77 -22.06 -1.31
CA ASP A 19 -2.63 -22.93 -1.03
C ASP A 19 -2.97 -23.74 0.23
N ILE A 20 -2.97 -25.07 0.08
CA ILE A 20 -3.37 -26.04 1.10
C ILE A 20 -2.11 -26.72 1.60
N THR A 21 -1.86 -26.58 2.89
CA THR A 21 -0.77 -27.29 3.57
C THR A 21 -1.36 -28.41 4.43
N LEU A 22 -0.86 -29.62 4.23
CA LEU A 22 -1.19 -30.79 5.05
C LEU A 22 -0.12 -30.98 6.12
N ASP A 23 -0.53 -30.99 7.39
CA ASP A 23 0.37 -31.37 8.48
C ASP A 23 0.24 -32.86 8.83
N THR A 24 1.14 -33.37 9.65
CA THR A 24 1.08 -34.77 10.14
C THR A 24 1.08 -34.83 11.66
N GLU A 25 0.77 -33.72 12.32
CA GLU A 25 0.83 -33.56 13.79
C GLU A 25 -0.02 -34.60 14.52
N TRP A 26 -1.16 -34.98 13.95
CA TRP A 26 -2.07 -35.97 14.55
C TRP A 26 -1.52 -37.39 14.58
N CYS A 27 -0.46 -37.66 13.81
CA CYS A 27 0.20 -38.95 13.78
C CYS A 27 1.24 -39.14 14.90
N GLU A 28 1.62 -38.08 15.62
CA GLU A 28 2.62 -38.10 16.71
C GLU A 28 3.90 -38.88 16.32
N ASP A 29 4.38 -39.76 17.20
CA ASP A 29 5.59 -40.60 17.02
C ASP A 29 5.45 -41.70 15.96
N ARG A 30 4.29 -41.81 15.31
CA ARG A 30 3.95 -42.92 14.40
C ARG A 30 4.23 -42.58 12.95
N PHE A 31 4.23 -41.30 12.61
CA PHE A 31 4.66 -40.87 11.29
C PHE A 31 6.19 -40.92 11.25
N ILE A 32 6.72 -41.79 10.40
CA ILE A 32 8.15 -41.92 10.19
C ILE A 32 8.38 -41.52 8.73
N PRO A 33 8.89 -40.30 8.46
CA PRO A 33 9.19 -39.87 7.11
C PRO A 33 10.07 -40.91 6.41
N ALA A 34 9.71 -41.30 5.20
CA ALA A 34 10.53 -42.19 4.40
C ALA A 34 11.46 -41.32 3.53
N ASP A 35 12.78 -41.40 3.76
CA ASP A 35 13.77 -40.56 3.06
C ASP A 35 13.72 -40.70 1.52
N GLU A 36 13.31 -41.87 1.04
CA GLU A 36 13.17 -42.17 -0.40
C GLU A 36 11.88 -41.59 -1.03
N VAL A 37 10.98 -41.06 -0.20
CA VAL A 37 9.62 -40.65 -0.60
C VAL A 37 9.36 -39.25 -0.02
N PRO A 38 9.80 -38.18 -0.70
CA PRO A 38 9.59 -36.82 -0.21
C PRO A 38 8.09 -36.56 -0.06
N PHE A 39 7.69 -36.21 1.15
CA PHE A 39 6.28 -35.95 1.46
C PHE A 39 5.87 -34.59 0.92
N GLU A 40 5.21 -34.59 -0.24
CA GLU A 40 4.56 -33.40 -0.79
C GLU A 40 3.32 -33.05 0.04
N ASN A 41 3.39 -31.94 0.77
CA ASN A 41 2.34 -31.50 1.67
C ASN A 41 1.66 -30.19 1.25
N GLU A 42 2.14 -29.55 0.19
CA GLU A 42 1.60 -28.30 -0.33
C GLU A 42 0.88 -28.53 -1.66
N PHE A 43 -0.34 -27.98 -1.77
CA PHE A 43 -1.20 -28.13 -2.93
C PHE A 43 -1.86 -26.80 -3.26
N THR A 44 -1.80 -26.39 -4.52
CA THR A 44 -2.50 -25.19 -5.00
C THR A 44 -3.79 -25.59 -5.71
N VAL A 45 -4.90 -24.95 -5.35
CA VAL A 45 -6.20 -25.08 -6.01
C VAL A 45 -6.82 -23.71 -6.22
N TYR A 46 -7.48 -23.52 -7.36
CA TYR A 46 -8.29 -22.34 -7.64
C TYR A 46 -9.76 -22.64 -7.34
N THR A 47 -10.36 -21.83 -6.49
CA THR A 47 -11.77 -21.93 -6.07
C THR A 47 -12.58 -20.74 -6.56
N ILE A 48 -13.85 -20.99 -6.86
CA ILE A 48 -14.79 -19.96 -7.32
C ILE A 48 -15.54 -19.43 -6.11
N GLU A 49 -14.91 -18.49 -5.40
CA GLU A 49 -15.41 -17.88 -4.17
C GLU A 49 -14.99 -16.41 -4.16
N SER A 50 -15.85 -15.53 -3.63
CA SER A 50 -15.51 -14.13 -3.39
C SER A 50 -14.70 -13.97 -2.10
N GLY A 51 -13.56 -13.29 -2.16
CA GLY A 51 -12.62 -13.12 -1.05
C GLY A 51 -11.61 -12.00 -1.31
N TRP A 52 -10.74 -11.73 -0.34
CA TRP A 52 -9.81 -10.58 -0.37
C TRP A 52 -8.73 -10.66 -1.46
N HIS A 53 -8.41 -11.87 -1.95
CA HIS A 53 -7.39 -12.11 -2.98
C HIS A 53 -7.98 -12.69 -4.28
N THR A 54 -9.21 -12.30 -4.61
CA THR A 54 -9.85 -12.74 -5.85
C THR A 54 -9.34 -11.98 -7.06
N VAL A 55 -9.04 -12.71 -8.13
CA VAL A 55 -8.93 -12.14 -9.47
C VAL A 55 -10.22 -12.40 -10.22
N THR A 56 -10.80 -11.35 -10.78
CA THR A 56 -12.02 -11.45 -11.56
C THR A 56 -11.67 -11.72 -13.02
N VAL A 57 -12.02 -12.91 -13.54
CA VAL A 57 -11.72 -13.32 -14.92
C VAL A 57 -13.01 -13.51 -15.73
N PRO A 58 -12.99 -13.20 -17.04
CA PRO A 58 -14.11 -13.49 -17.94
C PRO A 58 -14.25 -15.00 -18.17
N CYS A 59 -15.45 -15.53 -18.01
CA CYS A 59 -15.72 -16.97 -18.00
C CYS A 59 -17.18 -17.25 -18.42
N SER A 60 -17.39 -18.30 -19.20
CA SER A 60 -18.73 -18.80 -19.53
C SER A 60 -19.37 -19.52 -18.33
N ALA A 61 -20.70 -19.68 -18.34
CA ALA A 61 -21.38 -20.45 -17.28
C ALA A 61 -20.96 -21.94 -17.27
N GLU A 62 -20.68 -22.53 -18.43
CA GLU A 62 -20.21 -23.91 -18.56
C GLU A 62 -18.78 -24.07 -18.04
N GLU A 63 -17.91 -23.09 -18.34
CA GLU A 63 -16.55 -23.02 -17.83
C GLU A 63 -16.56 -22.89 -16.30
N GLU A 64 -17.38 -21.99 -15.75
CA GLU A 64 -17.55 -21.81 -14.30
C GLU A 64 -17.96 -23.13 -13.62
N ALA A 65 -18.99 -23.80 -14.14
CA ALA A 65 -19.49 -25.05 -13.59
C ALA A 65 -18.41 -26.15 -13.64
N ARG A 66 -17.69 -26.26 -14.76
CA ARG A 66 -16.59 -27.22 -14.94
C ARG A 66 -15.44 -26.96 -13.98
N TRP A 67 -15.02 -25.71 -13.83
CA TRP A 67 -13.94 -25.31 -12.93
C TRP A 67 -14.31 -25.59 -11.46
N ARG A 68 -15.54 -25.23 -11.05
CA ARG A 68 -16.05 -25.53 -9.70
C ARG A 68 -16.08 -27.03 -9.45
N ALA A 69 -16.62 -27.82 -10.38
CA ALA A 69 -16.69 -29.26 -10.24
C ALA A 69 -15.30 -29.93 -10.19
N ALA A 70 -14.32 -29.42 -10.95
CA ALA A 70 -12.95 -29.93 -10.91
C ALA A 70 -12.24 -29.60 -9.59
N ALA A 71 -12.41 -28.38 -9.07
CA ALA A 71 -11.87 -27.99 -7.77
C ALA A 71 -12.49 -28.81 -6.63
N ASP A 72 -13.81 -29.01 -6.66
CA ASP A 72 -14.53 -29.84 -5.68
C ASP A 72 -14.01 -31.29 -5.71
N ARG A 73 -13.93 -31.92 -6.89
CA ARG A 73 -13.38 -33.28 -7.02
C ARG A 73 -11.93 -33.39 -6.53
N PHE A 74 -11.10 -32.39 -6.83
CA PHE A 74 -9.71 -32.34 -6.36
C PHE A 74 -9.65 -32.31 -4.83
N LEU A 75 -10.42 -31.42 -4.20
CA LEU A 75 -10.47 -31.24 -2.76
C LEU A 75 -11.04 -32.46 -2.03
N ASP A 76 -12.10 -33.06 -2.55
CA ASP A 76 -12.73 -34.25 -1.98
C ASP A 76 -11.77 -35.45 -2.04
N ALA A 77 -11.15 -35.69 -3.20
CA ALA A 77 -10.21 -36.80 -3.37
C ALA A 77 -8.92 -36.63 -2.55
N LEU A 78 -8.44 -35.39 -2.40
CA LEU A 78 -7.30 -35.09 -1.53
C LEU A 78 -7.66 -35.25 -0.05
N SER A 79 -8.87 -34.84 0.35
CA SER A 79 -9.40 -35.02 1.72
C SER A 79 -9.47 -36.50 2.08
N ASP A 80 -10.00 -37.33 1.18
CA ASP A 80 -10.07 -38.78 1.35
C ASP A 80 -8.69 -39.44 1.45
N ALA A 81 -7.76 -39.07 0.56
CA ALA A 81 -6.40 -39.59 0.58
C ALA A 81 -5.68 -39.22 1.88
N TYR A 82 -5.83 -37.98 2.34
CA TYR A 82 -5.23 -37.51 3.58
C TYR A 82 -5.86 -38.18 4.81
N ALA A 83 -7.19 -38.35 4.82
CA ALA A 83 -7.88 -39.09 5.89
C ALA A 83 -7.38 -40.54 5.99
N ARG A 84 -7.17 -41.22 4.85
CA ARG A 84 -6.60 -42.59 4.81
C ARG A 84 -5.17 -42.63 5.33
N LEU A 85 -4.34 -41.63 4.99
CA LEU A 85 -2.98 -41.49 5.53
C LEU A 85 -3.02 -41.41 7.06
N LEU A 86 -3.86 -40.53 7.63
CA LEU A 86 -4.00 -40.38 9.08
C LEU A 86 -4.51 -41.65 9.76
N GLN A 87 -5.52 -42.30 9.18
CA GLN A 87 -6.05 -43.58 9.67
C GLN A 87 -5.00 -44.69 9.64
N ALA A 88 -4.15 -44.73 8.61
CA ALA A 88 -3.03 -45.66 8.54
C ALA A 88 -2.07 -45.47 9.73
N HIS A 89 -1.89 -44.25 10.22
CA HIS A 89 -1.08 -43.96 11.41
C HIS A 89 -1.83 -44.16 12.74
N GLY A 90 -3.06 -44.68 12.70
CA GLY A 90 -3.83 -45.07 13.88
C GLY A 90 -4.64 -43.94 14.51
N VAL A 91 -4.79 -42.82 13.80
CA VAL A 91 -5.74 -41.76 14.15
C VAL A 91 -7.17 -42.31 13.96
N ARG A 92 -8.07 -42.08 14.92
CA ARG A 92 -9.43 -42.64 14.91
C ARG A 92 -10.47 -41.55 14.67
N ARG A 93 -11.62 -41.93 14.09
CA ARG A 93 -12.73 -41.00 13.77
C ARG A 93 -12.23 -39.77 12.99
N VAL A 94 -11.36 -40.01 12.01
CA VAL A 94 -10.80 -38.96 11.16
C VAL A 94 -11.89 -38.47 10.22
N TYR A 95 -12.12 -37.16 10.22
CA TYR A 95 -12.88 -36.45 9.22
C TYR A 95 -12.01 -35.29 8.73
N VAL A 96 -11.84 -35.21 7.42
CA VAL A 96 -11.10 -34.15 6.73
C VAL A 96 -12.01 -33.65 5.62
N ASP A 97 -12.22 -32.34 5.59
CA ASP A 97 -12.93 -31.64 4.54
C ASP A 97 -12.15 -30.36 4.22
N LEU A 98 -11.27 -30.49 3.23
CA LEU A 98 -10.39 -29.39 2.80
C LEU A 98 -11.18 -28.27 2.10
N ARG A 99 -12.36 -28.57 1.56
CA ARG A 99 -13.25 -27.59 0.92
C ARG A 99 -13.82 -26.63 1.95
N ALA A 100 -14.46 -27.17 2.99
CA ALA A 100 -15.01 -26.38 4.09
C ALA A 100 -13.95 -25.91 5.09
N GLY A 101 -12.69 -26.35 4.95
CA GLY A 101 -11.61 -26.05 5.90
C GLY A 101 -11.83 -26.72 7.26
N ARG A 102 -12.58 -27.82 7.31
CA ARG A 102 -12.95 -28.52 8.55
C ARG A 102 -12.16 -29.79 8.68
N ARG A 103 -11.66 -30.05 9.87
CA ARG A 103 -10.94 -31.28 10.16
C ARG A 103 -11.09 -31.66 11.62
N GLY A 104 -11.19 -32.95 11.90
CA GLY A 104 -11.36 -33.45 13.24
C GLY A 104 -10.91 -34.90 13.37
N CYS A 105 -10.42 -35.26 14.55
CA CYS A 105 -10.07 -36.63 14.86
C CYS A 105 -10.15 -36.89 16.37
N ARG A 106 -10.11 -38.17 16.74
CA ARG A 106 -9.71 -38.60 18.08
C ARG A 106 -8.26 -39.04 18.03
N ARG A 107 -7.46 -38.46 18.94
CA ARG A 107 -6.03 -38.79 19.07
C ARG A 107 -5.83 -40.29 19.22
N PRO A 108 -4.73 -40.82 18.65
CA PRO A 108 -4.39 -42.22 18.79
C PRO A 108 -4.23 -42.61 20.26
N ARG A 109 -4.79 -43.76 20.66
CA ARG A 109 -4.45 -44.38 21.96
C ARG A 109 -3.00 -44.87 21.91
N ARG A 110 -2.16 -44.49 22.89
CA ARG A 110 -0.77 -44.99 23.00
C ARG A 110 -0.78 -46.52 22.98
N LEU A 111 -0.05 -47.10 22.03
CA LEU A 111 0.12 -48.55 21.95
C LEU A 111 1.26 -48.97 22.91
N PRO A 112 1.13 -50.10 23.62
CA PRO A 112 2.22 -50.62 24.44
C PRO A 112 3.49 -50.84 23.60
N PRO A 113 4.69 -50.67 24.17
CA PRO A 113 5.93 -50.99 23.48
C PRO A 113 6.02 -52.50 23.22
N PHE A 114 6.42 -52.90 22.01
CA PHE A 114 6.70 -54.29 21.64
C PHE A 114 7.98 -54.39 20.78
N PRO A 115 8.67 -55.54 20.77
CA PRO A 115 9.90 -55.71 19.97
C PRO A 115 9.65 -55.46 18.49
N GLY A 116 10.50 -54.66 17.84
CA GLY A 116 10.35 -54.33 16.42
C GLY A 116 9.27 -53.29 16.10
N ARG A 117 8.59 -52.69 17.09
CA ARG A 117 7.54 -51.65 16.93
C ARG A 117 7.94 -50.54 15.95
N ARG A 118 9.17 -50.01 16.06
CA ARG A 118 9.66 -48.95 15.18
C ARG A 118 9.80 -49.40 13.72
N ARG A 119 10.32 -50.61 13.47
CA ARG A 119 10.43 -51.17 12.11
C ARG A 119 9.04 -51.41 11.50
N TRP A 120 8.10 -51.89 12.30
CA TRP A 120 6.71 -52.07 11.88
C TRP A 120 6.04 -50.73 11.50
N PHE A 121 6.16 -49.70 12.34
CA PHE A 121 5.65 -48.37 12.00
C PHE A 121 6.32 -47.78 10.77
N ALA A 122 7.64 -47.95 10.61
CA ALA A 122 8.36 -47.43 9.45
C ALA A 122 7.86 -48.06 8.15
N ALA A 123 7.70 -49.40 8.11
CA ALA A 123 7.17 -50.09 6.93
C ALA A 123 5.72 -49.68 6.61
N ARG A 124 4.89 -49.54 7.65
CA ARG A 124 3.50 -49.09 7.51
C ARG A 124 3.40 -47.63 7.04
N SER A 125 4.21 -46.75 7.62
CA SER A 125 4.27 -45.33 7.29
C SER A 125 4.75 -45.14 5.85
N ARG A 126 5.80 -45.85 5.43
CA ARG A 126 6.29 -45.86 4.05
C ARG A 126 5.19 -46.25 3.06
N ARG A 127 4.48 -47.35 3.30
CA ARG A 127 3.37 -47.80 2.43
C ARG A 127 2.25 -46.76 2.35
N ALA A 128 1.85 -46.20 3.50
CA ALA A 128 0.80 -45.19 3.55
C ALA A 128 1.21 -43.89 2.84
N GLN A 129 2.46 -43.45 2.98
CA GLN A 129 3.01 -42.30 2.26
C GLN A 129 3.05 -42.55 0.74
N GLN A 130 3.45 -43.75 0.30
CA GLN A 130 3.44 -44.12 -1.11
C GLN A 130 2.02 -44.13 -1.69
N GLU A 131 1.05 -44.73 -1.00
CA GLU A 131 -0.35 -44.75 -1.42
C GLU A 131 -0.95 -43.33 -1.48
N PHE A 132 -0.66 -42.50 -0.47
CA PHE A 132 -1.08 -41.10 -0.44
C PHE A 132 -0.50 -40.31 -1.63
N LEU A 133 0.81 -40.37 -1.84
CA LEU A 133 1.45 -39.60 -2.92
C LEU A 133 1.03 -40.08 -4.30
N ALA A 134 0.86 -41.39 -4.50
CA ALA A 134 0.33 -41.92 -5.76
C ALA A 134 -1.07 -41.36 -6.04
N ARG A 135 -1.93 -41.30 -5.01
CA ARG A 135 -3.27 -40.73 -5.17
C ARG A 135 -3.24 -39.21 -5.37
N ALA A 136 -2.42 -38.50 -4.61
CA ALA A 136 -2.28 -37.05 -4.70
C ALA A 136 -1.76 -36.62 -6.08
N ARG A 137 -0.78 -37.36 -6.63
CA ARG A 137 -0.27 -37.13 -8.00
C ARG A 137 -1.34 -37.37 -9.06
N ALA A 138 -2.05 -38.49 -9.00
CA ALA A 138 -3.12 -38.78 -9.96
C ALA A 138 -4.23 -37.70 -9.95
N VAL A 139 -4.61 -37.23 -8.76
CA VAL A 139 -5.63 -36.18 -8.60
C VAL A 139 -5.11 -34.81 -9.08
N ARG A 140 -3.81 -34.52 -8.86
CA ARG A 140 -3.16 -33.32 -9.41
C ARG A 140 -3.13 -33.35 -10.93
N GLU A 141 -2.73 -34.46 -11.54
CA GLU A 141 -2.69 -34.64 -12.99
C GLU A 141 -4.08 -34.46 -13.62
N GLU A 142 -5.15 -34.94 -12.96
CA GLU A 142 -6.52 -34.72 -13.41
C GLU A 142 -6.95 -33.24 -13.36
N TYR A 143 -6.49 -32.50 -12.34
CA TYR A 143 -6.83 -31.09 -12.14
C TYR A 143 -5.96 -30.12 -12.97
N GLU A 144 -4.74 -30.53 -13.34
CA GLU A 144 -3.73 -29.69 -13.99
C GLU A 144 -4.23 -28.97 -15.27
N PRO A 145 -5.04 -29.59 -16.16
CA PRO A 145 -5.57 -28.89 -17.32
C PRO A 145 -6.47 -27.69 -16.94
N VAL A 146 -7.31 -27.86 -15.91
CA VAL A 146 -8.19 -26.80 -15.43
C VAL A 146 -7.39 -25.71 -14.74
N ARG A 147 -6.40 -26.10 -13.92
CA ARG A 147 -5.49 -25.16 -13.26
C ARG A 147 -4.75 -24.29 -14.28
N THR A 148 -4.11 -24.91 -15.27
CA THR A 148 -3.35 -24.21 -16.33
C THR A 148 -4.26 -23.25 -17.12
N GLU A 149 -5.49 -23.67 -17.39
CA GLU A 149 -6.48 -22.82 -18.07
C GLU A 149 -6.83 -21.57 -17.25
N ILE A 150 -7.10 -21.74 -15.95
CA ILE A 150 -7.40 -20.64 -15.02
C ILE A 150 -6.20 -19.70 -14.91
N GLU A 151 -4.99 -20.23 -14.72
CA GLU A 151 -3.75 -19.44 -14.64
C GLU A 151 -3.53 -18.62 -15.91
N ARG A 152 -3.73 -19.21 -17.09
CA ARG A 152 -3.64 -18.50 -18.37
C ARG A 152 -4.67 -17.36 -18.47
N ARG A 153 -5.90 -17.56 -17.98
CA ARG A 153 -6.94 -16.51 -17.97
C ARG A 153 -6.59 -15.36 -17.02
N ILE A 154 -6.06 -15.69 -15.84
CA ILE A 154 -5.57 -14.69 -14.87
C ILE A 154 -4.44 -13.86 -15.49
N GLN A 155 -3.45 -14.51 -16.10
CA GLN A 155 -2.33 -13.81 -16.74
C GLN A 155 -2.76 -12.92 -17.90
N ALA A 156 -3.69 -13.38 -18.74
CA ALA A 156 -4.21 -12.59 -19.85
C ALA A 156 -4.93 -11.32 -19.36
N GLU A 157 -5.76 -11.45 -18.33
CA GLU A 157 -6.47 -10.31 -17.73
C GLU A 157 -5.49 -9.34 -17.03
N GLN A 158 -4.50 -9.84 -16.31
CA GLN A 158 -3.46 -8.99 -15.70
C GLN A 158 -2.65 -8.24 -16.76
N ALA A 159 -2.28 -8.89 -17.86
CA ALA A 159 -1.57 -8.24 -18.96
C ALA A 159 -2.42 -7.14 -19.63
N GLU A 160 -3.73 -7.37 -19.80
CA GLU A 160 -4.66 -6.35 -20.33
C GLU A 160 -4.80 -5.16 -19.36
N GLN A 161 -4.92 -5.42 -18.07
CA GLN A 161 -4.96 -4.37 -17.04
C GLN A 161 -3.67 -3.57 -16.98
N GLU A 162 -2.51 -4.22 -17.07
CA GLU A 162 -1.21 -3.56 -17.14
C GLU A 162 -1.07 -2.72 -18.41
N ALA A 163 -1.50 -3.23 -19.57
CA ALA A 163 -1.47 -2.47 -20.82
C ALA A 163 -2.31 -1.20 -20.72
N ARG A 164 -3.52 -1.29 -20.16
CA ARG A 164 -4.39 -0.14 -19.88
C ARG A 164 -3.76 0.83 -18.89
N ALA A 165 -3.12 0.32 -17.84
CA ALA A 165 -2.44 1.15 -16.85
C ALA A 165 -1.24 1.91 -17.46
N ARG A 166 -0.47 1.26 -18.33
CA ARG A 166 0.65 1.89 -19.06
C ARG A 166 0.15 2.97 -20.01
N GLU A 167 -0.91 2.70 -20.79
CA GLU A 167 -1.51 3.70 -21.68
C GLU A 167 -2.02 4.92 -20.90
N ASN A 168 -2.72 4.68 -19.78
CA ASN A 168 -3.19 5.76 -18.90
C ASN A 168 -2.04 6.55 -18.27
N ALA A 169 -0.95 5.87 -17.85
CA ALA A 169 0.23 6.52 -17.29
C ALA A 169 0.95 7.38 -18.34
N GLU A 170 1.08 6.90 -19.59
CA GLU A 170 1.64 7.69 -20.69
C GLU A 170 0.77 8.91 -21.02
N ARG A 171 -0.55 8.74 -21.05
CA ARG A 171 -1.49 9.84 -21.27
C ARG A 171 -1.34 10.90 -20.18
N TYR A 172 -1.30 10.47 -18.92
CA TYR A 172 -1.12 11.37 -17.78
C TYR A 172 0.23 12.10 -17.85
N ARG A 173 1.30 11.40 -18.22
CA ARG A 173 2.62 12.01 -18.41
C ARG A 173 2.62 13.09 -19.50
N ARG A 174 2.02 12.80 -20.66
CA ARG A 174 1.90 13.79 -21.75
C ARG A 174 1.08 15.01 -21.33
N GLU A 175 0.02 14.81 -20.57
CA GLU A 175 -0.81 15.90 -20.03
C GLU A 175 -0.01 16.77 -19.04
N GLN A 176 0.78 16.15 -18.15
CA GLN A 176 1.66 16.86 -17.23
C GLN A 176 2.77 17.64 -17.95
N GLU A 177 3.38 17.06 -18.98
CA GLU A 177 4.39 17.73 -19.79
C GLU A 177 3.80 18.96 -20.51
N ARG A 178 2.59 18.82 -21.08
CA ARG A 178 1.86 19.95 -21.68
C ARG A 178 1.55 21.04 -20.66
N ARG A 179 1.04 20.68 -19.48
CA ARG A 179 0.73 21.64 -18.42
C ARG A 179 1.99 22.40 -17.97
N ARG A 180 3.11 21.69 -17.76
CA ARG A 180 4.40 22.30 -17.41
C ARG A 180 4.91 23.22 -18.51
N GLU A 181 4.76 22.85 -19.77
CA GLU A 181 5.16 23.69 -20.89
C GLU A 181 4.28 24.96 -21.00
N GLU A 182 2.97 24.82 -20.81
CA GLU A 182 2.04 25.96 -20.79
C GLU A 182 2.34 26.91 -19.62
N GLU A 183 2.61 26.37 -18.42
CA GLU A 183 3.06 27.12 -17.26
C GLU A 183 4.40 27.82 -17.52
N ARG A 184 5.38 27.14 -18.13
CA ARG A 184 6.67 27.73 -18.53
C ARG A 184 6.48 28.88 -19.51
N ARG A 185 5.71 28.68 -20.57
CA ARG A 185 5.41 29.72 -21.58
C ARG A 185 4.69 30.92 -20.95
N ARG A 186 3.75 30.68 -20.03
CA ARG A 186 3.05 31.74 -19.28
C ARG A 186 4.01 32.53 -18.37
N ARG A 187 4.90 31.83 -17.67
CA ARG A 187 5.97 32.44 -16.86
C ARG A 187 6.88 33.30 -17.74
N GLU A 188 7.40 32.76 -18.82
CA GLU A 188 8.29 33.49 -19.76
C GLU A 188 7.63 34.76 -20.33
N ARG A 189 6.36 34.68 -20.75
CA ARG A 189 5.60 35.87 -21.20
C ARG A 189 5.47 36.90 -20.10
N THR A 190 5.14 36.47 -18.88
CA THR A 190 4.98 37.38 -17.73
C THR A 190 6.28 38.07 -17.36
N LEU A 191 7.39 37.35 -17.35
CA LEU A 191 8.73 37.90 -17.12
C LEU A 191 9.12 38.88 -18.22
N ARG A 192 8.87 38.53 -19.49
CA ARG A 192 9.16 39.41 -20.63
C ARG A 192 8.38 40.73 -20.57
N ASP A 193 7.09 40.66 -20.23
CA ASP A 193 6.24 41.85 -20.15
C ASP A 193 6.67 42.75 -19.00
N THR A 194 6.83 42.20 -17.80
CA THR A 194 7.25 42.96 -16.60
C THR A 194 8.64 43.56 -16.76
N ARG A 195 9.57 42.86 -17.42
CA ARG A 195 10.91 43.38 -17.74
C ARG A 195 10.88 44.63 -18.64
N ARG A 196 9.91 44.72 -19.56
CA ARG A 196 9.78 45.82 -20.53
C ARG A 196 9.03 47.04 -19.98
N GLN A 197 8.36 46.91 -18.85
CA GLN A 197 7.63 48.02 -18.24
C GLN A 197 8.62 49.09 -17.75
N ARG A 198 8.44 50.33 -18.23
CA ARG A 198 9.15 51.51 -17.74
C ARG A 198 8.37 52.11 -16.59
N VAL A 199 8.53 51.53 -15.41
CA VAL A 199 7.77 51.89 -14.19
C VAL A 199 8.67 52.08 -12.98
N TRP A 200 9.98 51.85 -13.10
CA TRP A 200 10.90 51.90 -11.97
C TRP A 200 11.59 53.26 -11.86
N ALA A 201 11.83 53.71 -10.65
CA ALA A 201 12.59 54.92 -10.36
C ALA A 201 13.41 54.69 -9.10
N TYR A 202 14.45 55.49 -8.88
CA TYR A 202 15.17 55.50 -7.62
C TYR A 202 15.43 56.92 -7.13
N ALA A 203 15.58 57.05 -5.81
CA ALA A 203 15.98 58.28 -5.15
C ALA A 203 17.18 58.02 -4.24
N GLU A 204 18.17 58.91 -4.30
CA GLU A 204 19.32 58.93 -3.42
C GLU A 204 18.96 59.72 -2.16
N LEU A 205 18.88 59.02 -1.03
CA LEU A 205 18.56 59.59 0.26
C LEU A 205 19.86 59.79 1.06
N PRO A 206 20.12 60.99 1.61
CA PRO A 206 21.20 61.18 2.55
C PRO A 206 20.89 60.38 3.82
N GLY A 207 21.81 59.52 4.24
CA GLY A 207 21.71 58.74 5.47
C GLY A 207 22.77 59.17 6.49
N ASP A 208 22.48 58.99 7.77
CA ASP A 208 23.47 59.13 8.85
C ASP A 208 24.50 57.98 8.74
N GLY A 209 25.51 58.16 7.89
CA GLY A 209 26.67 57.28 7.75
C GLY A 209 26.79 56.55 6.40
N ASP A 210 25.68 56.12 5.78
CA ASP A 210 25.67 55.46 4.46
C ASP A 210 24.59 56.08 3.55
N ASP A 211 24.98 56.51 2.35
CA ASP A 211 24.04 56.95 1.30
C ASP A 211 23.09 55.79 0.93
N ILE A 212 21.77 55.99 1.04
CA ILE A 212 20.76 54.96 0.71
C ILE A 212 20.19 55.23 -0.67
N VAL A 213 20.08 54.19 -1.50
CA VAL A 213 19.34 54.25 -2.77
C VAL A 213 18.00 53.56 -2.57
N TYR A 214 16.93 54.34 -2.56
CA TYR A 214 15.56 53.86 -2.40
C TYR A 214 14.91 53.66 -3.77
N VAL A 215 14.52 52.42 -4.09
CA VAL A 215 13.95 52.03 -5.39
C VAL A 215 12.46 51.83 -5.25
N TYR A 216 11.69 52.52 -6.10
CA TYR A 216 10.24 52.53 -6.05
C TYR A 216 9.63 52.47 -7.45
N ARG A 217 8.32 52.26 -7.50
CA ARG A 217 7.54 52.28 -8.74
C ARG A 217 6.93 53.66 -8.97
N HIS A 218 7.20 54.26 -10.13
CA HIS A 218 6.70 55.58 -10.51
C HIS A 218 5.18 55.62 -10.71
N ASP A 219 4.55 54.50 -11.04
CA ASP A 219 3.10 54.39 -11.23
C ASP A 219 2.32 54.25 -9.90
N ARG A 220 3.01 54.29 -8.75
CA ARG A 220 2.43 54.17 -7.41
C ARG A 220 3.02 55.19 -6.44
N PRO A 221 2.27 55.60 -5.41
CA PRO A 221 2.83 56.40 -4.33
C PRO A 221 3.86 55.55 -3.56
N PRO A 222 5.08 56.06 -3.30
CA PRO A 222 6.07 55.32 -2.55
C PRO A 222 5.64 55.17 -1.08
N ALA A 223 5.95 54.02 -0.46
CA ALA A 223 5.61 53.81 0.96
C ALA A 223 6.38 54.75 1.91
N ARG A 224 7.53 55.26 1.45
CA ARG A 224 8.35 56.24 2.16
C ARG A 224 8.32 57.59 1.45
N GLU A 225 8.10 58.66 2.19
CA GLU A 225 8.23 60.02 1.65
C GLU A 225 9.68 60.30 1.22
N ILE A 226 9.83 60.74 -0.03
CA ILE A 226 11.13 61.08 -0.61
C ILE A 226 11.34 62.59 -0.40
N PRO A 227 12.39 63.02 0.32
CA PRO A 227 12.69 64.43 0.53
C PRO A 227 12.78 65.19 -0.80
N PRO A 228 12.35 66.46 -0.85
CA PRO A 228 12.37 67.26 -2.08
C PRO A 228 13.79 67.58 -2.58
N GLY A 229 14.80 67.52 -1.70
CA GLY A 229 16.22 67.68 -2.06
C GLY A 229 16.95 66.40 -2.43
N ALA A 230 16.29 65.24 -2.43
CA ALA A 230 16.89 63.97 -2.83
C ALA A 230 17.11 63.93 -4.35
N GLN A 231 18.27 63.45 -4.79
CA GLN A 231 18.53 63.24 -6.22
C GLN A 231 17.68 62.08 -6.72
N ARG A 232 16.90 62.31 -7.79
CA ARG A 232 15.97 61.33 -8.37
C ARG A 232 16.37 61.02 -9.80
N THR A 233 15.93 59.87 -10.29
CA THR A 233 15.91 59.58 -11.72
C THR A 233 15.04 60.57 -12.49
N GLU A 234 15.53 61.04 -13.63
CA GLU A 234 14.84 62.01 -14.50
C GLU A 234 13.56 61.45 -15.14
N GLY A 235 13.40 60.12 -15.20
CA GLY A 235 12.20 59.48 -15.71
C GLY A 235 12.13 57.99 -15.36
N PRO A 236 11.00 57.33 -15.66
CA PRO A 236 10.81 55.92 -15.35
C PRO A 236 11.70 55.02 -16.22
N LEU A 237 12.31 54.04 -15.56
CA LEU A 237 13.27 53.09 -16.09
C LEU A 237 12.60 51.72 -16.28
N ASN A 238 13.04 50.99 -17.31
CA ASN A 238 12.80 49.55 -17.39
C ASN A 238 13.80 48.79 -16.49
N VAL A 239 13.62 47.47 -16.34
CA VAL A 239 14.47 46.64 -15.48
C VAL A 239 15.96 46.69 -15.88
N ALA A 240 16.27 46.71 -17.19
CA ALA A 240 17.67 46.72 -17.65
C ALA A 240 18.33 48.10 -17.39
N GLU A 241 17.59 49.19 -17.63
CA GLU A 241 18.02 50.55 -17.32
C GLU A 241 18.21 50.75 -15.81
N LEU A 242 17.28 50.22 -15.00
CA LEU A 242 17.35 50.26 -13.55
C LEU A 242 18.56 49.47 -13.05
N GLU A 243 18.78 48.24 -13.54
CA GLU A 243 19.94 47.43 -13.17
C GLU A 243 21.26 48.14 -13.48
N ALA A 244 21.39 48.72 -14.68
CA ALA A 244 22.59 49.47 -15.06
C ALA A 244 22.83 50.69 -14.16
N ALA A 245 21.77 51.43 -13.83
CA ALA A 245 21.86 52.60 -12.96
C ALA A 245 22.22 52.21 -11.51
N LEU A 246 21.59 51.16 -10.97
CA LEU A 246 21.92 50.63 -9.64
C LEU A 246 23.36 50.13 -9.57
N ARG A 247 23.88 49.54 -10.66
CA ARG A 247 25.27 49.08 -10.74
C ARG A 247 26.26 50.24 -10.72
N ALA A 248 26.00 51.28 -11.51
CA ALA A 248 26.82 52.49 -11.50
C ALA A 248 26.85 53.16 -10.12
N LEU A 249 25.76 53.08 -9.34
CA LEU A 249 25.70 53.61 -7.98
C LEU A 249 26.45 52.74 -6.96
N ASP A 250 26.33 51.40 -7.07
CA ASP A 250 27.04 50.46 -6.20
C ASP A 250 28.57 50.56 -6.39
N GLU A 251 29.05 50.61 -7.64
CA GLU A 251 30.48 50.71 -7.96
C GLU A 251 31.12 52.00 -7.44
N ARG A 252 30.39 53.13 -7.49
CA ARG A 252 30.94 54.45 -7.14
C ARG A 252 31.05 54.69 -5.65
N ARG A 253 30.12 54.16 -4.84
CA ARG A 253 30.00 54.54 -3.42
C ARG A 253 29.59 53.42 -2.45
N ARG A 254 29.44 52.17 -2.93
CA ARG A 254 28.97 51.02 -2.11
C ARG A 254 27.70 51.32 -1.31
N ARG A 255 26.73 51.95 -1.99
CA ARG A 255 25.50 52.43 -1.36
C ARG A 255 24.56 51.28 -1.01
N ARG A 256 23.82 51.42 0.08
CA ARG A 256 22.79 50.44 0.44
C ARG A 256 21.54 50.63 -0.41
N ILE A 257 21.14 49.60 -1.15
CA ILE A 257 19.93 49.61 -1.96
C ILE A 257 18.76 49.05 -1.14
N VAL A 258 17.66 49.79 -1.11
CA VAL A 258 16.44 49.44 -0.40
C VAL A 258 15.27 49.50 -1.38
N TRP A 259 14.54 48.40 -1.50
CA TRP A 259 13.34 48.32 -2.32
C TRP A 259 12.11 48.77 -1.53
N ASP A 260 11.22 49.49 -2.20
CA ASP A 260 9.92 49.84 -1.65
C ASP A 260 9.03 48.58 -1.51
N PRO A 261 8.57 48.25 -0.28
CA PRO A 261 7.69 47.09 -0.06
C PRO A 261 6.41 47.10 -0.90
N GLU A 262 5.80 48.27 -1.13
CA GLU A 262 4.58 48.39 -1.95
C GLU A 262 4.86 48.12 -3.43
N ALA A 263 6.03 48.53 -3.90
CA ALA A 263 6.49 48.24 -5.26
C ALA A 263 6.77 46.74 -5.46
N CYS A 264 7.36 46.07 -4.47
CA CYS A 264 7.57 44.62 -4.48
C CYS A 264 6.23 43.86 -4.50
N ALA A 265 5.32 44.22 -3.59
CA ALA A 265 3.99 43.60 -3.49
C ALA A 265 3.16 43.78 -4.76
N GLU A 266 3.29 44.91 -5.47
CA GLU A 266 2.60 45.12 -6.74
C GLU A 266 3.10 44.18 -7.84
N VAL A 267 4.41 43.93 -7.91
CA VAL A 267 4.98 42.98 -8.88
C VAL A 267 4.48 41.56 -8.61
N GLU A 268 4.47 41.16 -7.33
CA GLU A 268 3.92 39.86 -6.91
C GLU A 268 2.43 39.76 -7.26
N ARG A 269 1.64 40.84 -7.06
CA ARG A 269 0.23 40.91 -7.48
C ARG A 269 0.07 40.78 -9.00
N ILE A 270 0.92 41.42 -9.80
CA ILE A 270 0.90 41.30 -11.27
C ILE A 270 1.22 39.86 -11.71
N CYS A 271 2.21 39.23 -11.07
CA CYS A 271 2.56 37.83 -11.31
C CYS A 271 1.41 36.90 -10.92
N ALA A 272 0.84 37.07 -9.74
CA ALA A 272 -0.28 36.28 -9.22
C ALA A 272 -1.55 36.43 -10.09
N ALA A 273 -1.89 37.65 -10.52
CA ALA A 273 -3.00 37.91 -11.44
C ALA A 273 -2.86 37.16 -12.77
N ARG A 274 -1.62 36.89 -13.18
CA ARG A 274 -1.28 36.11 -14.38
C ARG A 274 -1.09 34.63 -14.08
N LYS A 275 -1.45 34.14 -12.89
CA LYS A 275 -1.29 32.75 -12.43
C LYS A 275 0.18 32.27 -12.49
N VAL A 276 1.10 33.19 -12.21
CA VAL A 276 2.53 32.91 -12.06
C VAL A 276 2.89 33.21 -10.61
N HIS A 277 3.14 32.17 -9.82
CA HIS A 277 3.53 32.32 -8.42
C HIS A 277 5.05 32.53 -8.36
N LEU A 278 5.46 33.79 -8.21
CA LEU A 278 6.84 34.21 -7.99
C LEU A 278 6.82 35.27 -6.90
N ASP A 279 7.75 35.15 -5.95
CA ASP A 279 8.06 36.27 -5.06
C ASP A 279 8.90 37.33 -5.81
N PHE A 280 9.05 38.50 -5.21
CA PHE A 280 9.80 39.58 -5.82
C PHE A 280 11.29 39.23 -6.05
N ASP A 281 11.90 38.46 -5.14
CA ASP A 281 13.33 38.11 -5.20
C ASP A 281 13.64 37.14 -6.37
N ASP A 282 12.76 36.17 -6.61
CA ASP A 282 12.79 35.24 -7.74
C ASP A 282 12.40 35.94 -9.04
N TRP A 283 11.47 36.90 -8.98
CA TRP A 283 11.15 37.75 -10.12
C TRP A 283 12.38 38.57 -10.54
N TRP A 284 12.99 39.32 -9.62
CA TRP A 284 14.15 40.17 -9.89
C TRP A 284 15.32 39.34 -10.42
N GLU A 285 15.56 38.15 -9.86
CA GLU A 285 16.53 37.20 -10.42
C GLU A 285 16.26 36.86 -11.87
N ALA A 286 15.02 36.53 -12.18
CA ALA A 286 14.65 36.04 -13.49
C ALA A 286 14.66 37.14 -14.56
N VAL A 287 14.50 38.41 -14.17
CA VAL A 287 14.48 39.55 -15.10
C VAL A 287 15.80 40.32 -15.21
N ALA A 288 16.62 40.33 -14.16
CA ALA A 288 17.95 40.94 -14.16
C ALA A 288 18.97 40.07 -14.91
N SER A 289 20.09 40.66 -15.34
CA SER A 289 21.12 40.01 -16.16
C SER A 289 21.93 38.90 -15.43
N GLY A 290 21.55 38.53 -14.19
CA GLY A 290 22.26 37.55 -13.36
C GLY A 290 23.56 38.08 -12.73
N GLU A 291 24.16 39.14 -13.29
CA GLU A 291 25.37 39.79 -12.78
C GLU A 291 25.14 40.55 -11.47
N TRP A 292 23.94 41.07 -11.24
CA TRP A 292 23.57 41.68 -9.94
C TRP A 292 23.69 40.69 -8.76
N ARG A 293 23.43 39.40 -9.00
CA ARG A 293 23.51 38.33 -7.98
C ARG A 293 24.94 37.89 -7.68
N THR A 294 25.89 38.01 -8.62
CA THR A 294 27.28 37.60 -8.38
C THR A 294 27.99 38.54 -7.40
N GLN A 295 27.58 39.81 -7.32
CA GLN A 295 28.16 40.80 -6.41
C GLN A 295 27.60 40.71 -4.98
N TRP A 296 26.30 40.45 -4.80
CA TRP A 296 25.67 40.31 -3.47
C TRP A 296 25.91 38.95 -2.76
N ARG A 297 26.25 37.89 -3.50
CA ARG A 297 26.60 36.57 -2.90
C ARG A 297 27.92 36.56 -2.12
N ARG A 298 28.72 37.63 -2.14
CA ARG A 298 29.88 37.77 -1.23
C ARG A 298 29.52 38.23 0.18
N GLY A 299 28.27 38.67 0.45
CA GLY A 299 27.85 39.16 1.77
C GLY A 299 26.82 38.29 2.51
N ARG A 300 26.03 37.47 1.80
CA ARG A 300 25.16 36.46 2.42
C ARG A 300 25.68 35.07 2.10
N ARG A 301 26.55 34.55 2.98
CA ARG A 301 26.63 33.10 3.20
C ARG A 301 25.18 32.61 3.25
N ARG A 302 24.81 31.67 2.37
CA ARG A 302 23.64 30.83 2.56
C ARG A 302 23.65 30.46 4.05
N ARG A 303 22.67 30.92 4.82
CA ARG A 303 22.22 30.14 5.97
C ARG A 303 21.52 28.92 5.41
N SER A 304 22.25 28.07 4.68
CA SER A 304 22.09 26.65 4.91
C SER A 304 22.41 26.52 6.39
N LYS A 305 21.37 26.45 7.22
CA LYS A 305 21.52 25.87 8.55
C LYS A 305 22.03 24.47 8.25
N THR A 306 23.35 24.30 8.21
CA THR A 306 23.94 23.00 8.49
C THR A 306 23.56 22.74 9.92
N LEU A 307 22.44 22.04 10.10
CA LEU A 307 22.02 21.52 11.38
C LEU A 307 23.04 20.43 11.69
N TYR A 308 23.98 20.73 12.59
CA TYR A 308 24.75 19.70 13.25
C TYR A 308 23.76 18.97 14.15
N VAL A 309 23.21 17.86 13.65
CA VAL A 309 22.48 16.92 14.51
C VAL A 309 23.55 16.14 15.25
N THR A 310 23.91 16.59 16.45
CA THR A 310 24.59 15.75 17.42
C THR A 310 23.55 14.80 18.00
N THR A 311 23.48 13.58 17.46
CA THR A 311 22.80 12.47 18.13
C THR A 311 23.59 12.13 19.40
N HIS A 312 23.03 12.40 20.56
CA HIS A 312 23.55 11.82 21.81
C HIS A 312 23.26 10.32 21.78
N HIS A 313 24.29 9.52 21.53
CA HIS A 313 24.19 8.06 21.54
C HIS A 313 24.15 7.56 22.98
N SER A 314 22.99 7.17 23.47
CA SER A 314 22.86 6.11 24.48
C SER A 314 22.30 4.87 23.80
N ALA A 315 23.08 4.30 22.87
CA ALA A 315 22.92 2.96 22.34
C ALA A 315 24.29 2.54 21.74
N PRO A 316 25.02 1.59 22.35
CA PRO A 316 26.18 0.99 21.73
C PRO A 316 25.69 0.06 20.61
N ASP A 317 26.41 -0.01 19.50
CA ASP A 317 26.24 -0.98 18.41
C ASP A 317 25.38 -0.59 17.20
N VAL A 318 25.60 0.60 16.62
CA VAL A 318 25.24 0.84 15.21
C VAL A 318 26.44 1.35 14.41
N TYR A 319 26.90 0.52 13.48
CA TYR A 319 27.99 0.76 12.54
C TYR A 319 27.46 1.57 11.34
N TRP A 320 28.03 2.75 11.05
CA TRP A 320 27.72 3.55 9.85
C TRP A 320 28.56 3.05 8.65
N PRO A 321 27.97 2.89 7.46
CA PRO A 321 27.96 4.02 6.53
C PRO A 321 26.69 4.08 5.67
N ASP A 322 26.00 5.23 5.63
CA ASP A 322 25.24 5.71 4.45
C ASP A 322 24.59 7.06 4.75
N LEU A 323 25.33 8.11 4.43
CA LEU A 323 24.96 9.51 4.64
C LEU A 323 23.94 9.93 3.57
N PHE A 324 22.65 9.71 3.80
CA PHE A 324 21.59 10.19 2.91
C PHE A 324 21.26 11.66 3.19
N ALA A 325 21.51 12.53 2.20
CA ALA A 325 20.97 13.88 2.20
C ALA A 325 19.49 13.84 1.77
N VAL A 326 18.57 13.76 2.73
CA VAL A 326 17.12 13.82 2.46
C VAL A 326 16.65 15.28 2.56
N THR A 327 16.22 15.85 1.43
CA THR A 327 15.81 17.27 1.31
C THR A 327 14.33 17.54 1.58
N THR A 328 13.54 16.54 2.00
CA THR A 328 12.07 16.66 2.10
C THR A 328 11.51 15.83 3.25
N VAL A 329 11.49 16.36 4.48
CA VAL A 329 10.76 15.73 5.61
C VAL A 329 10.01 16.75 6.50
N PHE A 330 10.05 18.06 6.23
CA PHE A 330 9.42 19.04 7.12
C PHE A 330 8.23 19.75 6.48
N GLY A 331 7.06 19.63 7.12
CA GLY A 331 5.98 20.60 6.99
C GLY A 331 6.33 21.94 7.67
N PRO A 332 5.51 22.98 7.49
CA PRO A 332 5.81 24.37 7.92
C PRO A 332 6.07 24.53 9.42
N ASP A 333 5.68 23.54 10.25
CA ASP A 333 5.77 23.61 11.71
C ASP A 333 6.96 22.84 12.30
N GLY A 334 7.80 22.22 11.46
CA GLY A 334 9.11 21.68 11.89
C GLY A 334 9.07 20.42 12.78
N VAL A 335 7.94 19.71 12.87
CA VAL A 335 7.80 18.44 13.60
C VAL A 335 7.67 17.27 12.62
N ILE A 336 8.39 16.17 12.87
CA ILE A 336 8.23 14.90 12.16
C ILE A 336 6.94 14.26 12.67
N GLY A 337 5.84 14.44 11.96
CA GLY A 337 4.61 13.69 12.17
C GLY A 337 4.65 12.39 11.40
N THR A 338 4.54 11.26 12.08
CA THR A 338 4.12 10.00 11.46
C THR A 338 2.64 10.13 11.11
N ASP A 339 2.30 10.02 9.83
CA ASP A 339 1.30 9.05 9.33
C ASP A 339 0.46 9.53 8.14
N HIS A 340 0.02 8.50 7.42
CA HIS A 340 -0.83 8.49 6.25
C HIS A 340 -2.23 9.10 6.48
N GLY A 341 -2.68 9.95 5.53
CA GLY A 341 -3.98 9.85 4.86
C GLY A 341 -5.28 10.37 5.54
N GLY A 342 -5.98 11.26 4.82
CA GLY A 342 -7.39 11.66 5.02
C GLY A 342 -7.52 12.95 5.83
N GLY A 343 -8.27 14.00 5.47
CA GLY A 343 -9.54 14.10 4.75
C GLY A 343 -10.45 15.03 5.58
N ASP A 344 -11.19 15.92 4.91
CA ASP A 344 -12.30 16.73 5.40
C ASP A 344 -12.07 18.13 6.02
N TYR A 345 -12.62 19.13 5.32
CA TYR A 345 -13.20 20.36 5.87
C TYR A 345 -14.67 20.41 5.46
N GLY A 346 -15.56 20.73 6.41
CA GLY A 346 -16.94 21.17 6.13
C GLY A 346 -17.88 20.97 7.31
N GLY A 347 -17.91 21.91 8.24
CA GLY A 347 -18.70 21.86 9.47
C GLY A 347 -20.20 22.16 9.35
N GLY A 348 -20.88 22.08 10.49
CA GLY A 348 -22.23 22.58 10.71
C GLY A 348 -22.80 22.12 12.07
N ASP A 349 -23.13 23.09 12.92
CA ASP A 349 -23.68 22.97 14.28
C ASP A 349 -24.95 22.10 14.40
N TYR A 350 -25.19 21.50 15.58
CA TYR A 350 -26.36 21.66 16.49
C TYR A 350 -26.41 20.50 17.52
N GLY A 351 -26.33 20.84 18.82
CA GLY A 351 -27.20 20.36 19.89
C GLY A 351 -27.22 18.88 20.34
N GLY A 352 -26.57 18.62 21.49
CA GLY A 352 -27.20 17.95 22.64
C GLY A 352 -27.18 16.42 22.73
N GLY A 353 -26.75 15.90 23.90
CA GLY A 353 -27.15 14.57 24.36
C GLY A 353 -26.06 13.77 25.07
N ASP A 354 -26.20 13.68 26.40
CA ASP A 354 -25.39 12.97 27.39
C ASP A 354 -25.40 11.42 27.28
N TYR A 355 -24.67 10.81 28.24
CA TYR A 355 -24.60 9.41 28.70
C TYR A 355 -23.54 8.56 27.98
N GLY A 356 -22.37 8.28 28.57
CA GLY A 356 -22.16 7.46 29.78
C GLY A 356 -21.88 6.02 29.32
N GLY A 357 -20.84 5.29 29.71
CA GLY A 357 -19.77 5.44 30.68
C GLY A 357 -19.04 4.08 30.75
N SER A 358 -17.74 4.14 31.04
CA SER A 358 -16.92 3.15 31.76
C SER A 358 -16.71 1.74 31.18
N ASP A 359 -15.45 1.42 30.84
CA ASP A 359 -14.38 0.82 31.67
C ASP A 359 -14.61 -0.69 31.87
N GLY A 360 -13.73 -1.59 31.45
CA GLY A 360 -12.37 -1.81 31.95
C GLY A 360 -12.33 -3.31 32.30
N GLY A 361 -11.38 -4.10 31.82
CA GLY A 361 -10.05 -4.16 32.40
C GLY A 361 -9.64 -5.63 32.46
N ALA A 362 -8.41 -5.89 32.04
CA ALA A 362 -7.81 -7.20 31.89
C ALA A 362 -7.20 -7.75 33.20
N GLY A 363 -6.95 -9.06 33.20
CA GLY A 363 -5.74 -9.64 33.79
C GLY A 363 -5.91 -10.34 35.14
N GLY A 364 -5.29 -11.50 35.28
CA GLY A 364 -5.06 -12.14 36.58
C GLY A 364 -4.94 -13.66 36.54
N TYR A 365 -3.76 -14.15 36.19
CA TYR A 365 -3.27 -15.52 36.32
C TYR A 365 -2.93 -15.84 37.80
N SER A 366 -3.12 -17.09 38.23
CA SER A 366 -2.12 -17.95 38.93
C SER A 366 -2.73 -19.14 39.70
N ASP A 367 -2.32 -20.33 39.26
CA ASP A 367 -1.94 -21.60 39.91
C ASP A 367 -2.36 -22.06 41.33
N GLY A 368 -2.59 -23.39 41.39
CA GLY A 368 -2.40 -24.30 42.54
C GLY A 368 -3.66 -24.55 43.37
N GLY A 369 -4.07 -25.77 43.75
CA GLY A 369 -3.51 -27.11 43.74
C GLY A 369 -4.22 -27.94 44.85
N ALA A 370 -4.44 -29.24 44.58
CA ALA A 370 -4.76 -30.33 45.52
C ALA A 370 -6.18 -30.50 46.16
N SER A 371 -6.81 -31.64 45.79
CA SER A 371 -7.50 -32.72 46.57
C SER A 371 -8.36 -32.37 47.82
N SER A 372 -9.45 -33.07 48.23
CA SER A 372 -9.96 -34.44 48.07
C SER A 372 -11.41 -34.56 48.66
N TYR A 373 -12.03 -35.75 48.52
CA TYR A 373 -13.30 -36.26 49.12
C TYR A 373 -14.62 -35.72 48.55
N GLY A 374 -15.67 -36.50 48.25
CA GLY A 374 -15.95 -37.94 48.44
C GLY A 374 -17.35 -38.33 47.92
N GLY A 375 -17.64 -39.65 47.92
CA GLY A 375 -18.96 -40.29 47.70
C GLY A 375 -19.13 -40.91 46.29
N SER A 376 -19.04 -42.23 46.04
CA SER A 376 -19.86 -43.38 46.53
C SER A 376 -21.34 -43.19 46.24
N ASP A 377 -22.16 -44.07 45.64
CA ASP A 377 -22.13 -45.43 45.10
C ASP A 377 -23.26 -45.48 44.04
N GLY A 378 -23.28 -46.32 43.00
CA GLY A 378 -23.60 -47.74 43.07
C GLY A 378 -24.72 -48.07 42.05
N GLY A 379 -24.61 -49.20 41.35
CA GLY A 379 -25.72 -49.73 40.54
C GLY A 379 -25.35 -50.43 39.23
N ALA A 380 -24.77 -51.62 39.32
CA ALA A 380 -24.87 -52.67 38.29
C ALA A 380 -26.38 -53.09 38.15
N SER A 381 -26.92 -53.74 37.12
CA SER A 381 -26.46 -54.72 36.12
C SER A 381 -27.65 -54.89 35.13
N SER A 382 -27.46 -55.30 33.87
CA SER A 382 -27.65 -56.70 33.39
C SER A 382 -28.82 -56.88 32.39
N TYR A 383 -28.45 -57.43 31.21
CA TYR A 383 -29.15 -58.41 30.36
C TYR A 383 -30.24 -58.03 29.33
N GLY A 384 -30.11 -58.76 28.19
CA GLY A 384 -31.15 -59.10 27.20
C GLY A 384 -31.09 -58.22 25.95
N GLY A 385 -30.89 -58.69 24.72
CA GLY A 385 -31.03 -60.02 24.15
C GLY A 385 -31.87 -59.93 22.87
N SER A 386 -31.23 -60.23 21.72
CA SER A 386 -31.79 -60.93 20.55
C SER A 386 -32.83 -60.27 19.61
N ASP A 387 -32.39 -60.13 18.35
CA ASP A 387 -32.91 -60.74 17.11
C ASP A 387 -34.33 -60.52 16.55
N GLY A 388 -34.37 -60.37 15.22
CA GLY A 388 -35.52 -60.60 14.32
C GLY A 388 -36.18 -59.31 13.81
N GLY A 389 -36.53 -59.09 12.54
CA GLY A 389 -36.58 -59.88 11.31
C GLY A 389 -37.28 -58.99 10.25
N ALA A 390 -36.75 -58.91 9.03
CA ALA A 390 -37.38 -59.31 7.76
C ALA A 390 -38.72 -58.64 7.32
N SER A 391 -38.73 -58.25 6.04
CA SER A 391 -39.89 -57.96 5.14
C SER A 391 -40.69 -56.68 5.45
N GLY A 392 -41.22 -55.91 4.50
CA GLY A 392 -41.41 -56.05 3.06
C GLY A 392 -42.62 -55.16 2.68
N TYR A 393 -42.74 -54.83 1.39
CA TYR A 393 -43.86 -54.17 0.70
C TYR A 393 -43.98 -52.64 0.69
N GLY A 394 -44.28 -52.12 -0.51
CA GLY A 394 -45.16 -50.97 -0.70
C GLY A 394 -44.62 -49.86 -1.59
N GLY A 395 -44.58 -50.07 -2.90
CA GLY A 395 -44.39 -48.97 -3.85
C GLY A 395 -45.68 -48.18 -4.03
N TYR A 396 -45.56 -46.86 -4.20
CA TYR A 396 -46.56 -46.04 -4.88
C TYR A 396 -45.85 -44.96 -5.70
N SER A 397 -46.15 -44.98 -6.99
CA SER A 397 -45.84 -43.95 -7.96
C SER A 397 -46.84 -42.79 -7.80
N PHE A 398 -46.38 -41.55 -7.85
CA PHE A 398 -47.21 -40.43 -8.29
C PHE A 398 -46.33 -39.45 -9.08
N GLY A 399 -46.49 -39.50 -10.41
CA GLY A 399 -46.20 -38.38 -11.27
C GLY A 399 -47.30 -37.32 -11.11
N GLY A 400 -46.90 -36.06 -11.21
CA GLY A 400 -47.80 -34.92 -11.22
C GLY A 400 -47.08 -33.78 -11.91
N SER A 401 -47.37 -33.62 -13.20
CA SER A 401 -47.09 -32.45 -14.00
C SER A 401 -47.65 -31.20 -13.32
N PHE A 402 -46.85 -30.14 -13.24
CA PHE A 402 -47.12 -28.79 -13.77
C PHE A 402 -45.82 -28.01 -13.85
#